data_AF-A0A9P6GRD9-F1
#
_entry.id   AF-A0A9P6GRD9-F1
#
_cell.length_a   1.000
_cell.length_b   1.000
_cell.length_c   1.000
_cell.angle_alpha   90.00
_cell.angle_beta   90.00
_cell.angle_gamma   90.00
#
_symmetry.space_group_name_H-M   'P 1'
#
loop_
_entity.id
_entity.type
_entity.pdbx_description
1 polymer ?
#
loop_
_entity_poly.entity_id
_entity_poly.type
_entity_poly.pdbx_seq_one_letter_code
_entity_poly.pdbx_strand_id
1 'polypeptide(L)'
;MCDAPTTPRYARPTASWKARITPERSSVRYIARPHPKRPPRLLLVGPQDPGQPCFFSRLPRELRLQIFEYILPQDLFLAPASGKYMCGMQERFKPALLHVCGLVRLEVATLLYGSTRIIYKLTSFEFRPFEQWLTTLPKDHVKYLLRNKNLTMDLRGCSFPPVSKIIIELCETFGNRYLTPKGDSYKQFINFCLLARWTQWCGHHTIPKKLHWNYRFGINSEFGSEEDTFSVLRSIHRWFNSYLWTIAQPNVQNAWLRNVRKRTMKRELQKMLESIETAWNVHHTRMEDTKDANTCKSVGYSASAYASLSEDWATRVAIVKEVISSW
;
A
#
# COMPACT_ATOMS: atom_id res chain seq x y z
N MET A 1 64.21 13.10 34.14
CA MET A 1 63.75 12.23 33.04
C MET A 1 62.76 11.23 33.62
N CYS A 2 61.48 11.41 33.32
CA CYS A 2 60.40 10.49 33.68
C CYS A 2 59.48 10.41 32.45
N ASP A 3 59.48 9.26 31.78
CA ASP A 3 58.64 9.01 30.62
C ASP A 3 57.18 8.75 31.03
N ALA A 4 56.25 9.32 30.27
CA ALA A 4 54.82 9.17 30.48
C ALA A 4 54.30 7.84 29.89
N PRO A 5 53.35 7.15 30.54
CA PRO A 5 52.81 5.88 30.04
C PRO A 5 51.90 6.06 28.82
N THR A 6 52.17 5.29 27.77
CA THR A 6 51.63 5.42 26.41
C THR A 6 50.24 4.78 26.17
N THR A 7 49.52 4.37 27.21
CA THR A 7 48.18 3.79 27.03
C THR A 7 47.18 4.29 28.07
N PRO A 8 45.99 4.76 27.65
CA PRO A 8 44.98 5.23 28.58
C PRO A 8 44.34 4.08 29.38
N ARG A 9 44.13 4.32 30.67
CA ARG A 9 43.66 3.34 31.69
C ARG A 9 42.32 2.66 31.40
N TYR A 10 41.50 3.19 30.50
CA TYR A 10 40.19 2.61 30.15
C TYR A 10 40.26 1.41 29.19
N ALA A 11 41.43 1.08 28.64
CA ALA A 11 41.63 -0.09 27.78
C ALA A 11 41.93 -1.39 28.54
N ARG A 12 41.95 -1.38 29.89
CA ARG A 12 42.18 -2.61 30.68
C ARG A 12 40.88 -3.41 30.82
N PRO A 13 40.81 -4.66 30.34
CA PRO A 13 39.68 -5.55 30.59
C PRO A 13 39.56 -5.81 32.10
N THR A 14 38.41 -5.47 32.69
CA THR A 14 38.13 -5.77 34.09
C THR A 14 37.56 -7.18 34.24
N ALA A 15 37.88 -7.83 35.36
CA ALA A 15 37.57 -9.23 35.66
C ALA A 15 36.05 -9.57 35.75
N SER A 16 35.16 -8.57 35.60
CA SER A 16 33.70 -8.74 35.66
C SER A 16 33.08 -9.40 34.43
N TRP A 17 33.85 -9.64 33.35
CA TRP A 17 33.34 -10.28 32.14
C TRP A 17 33.29 -11.82 32.19
N LYS A 18 33.95 -12.44 33.18
CA LYS A 18 34.00 -13.91 33.33
C LYS A 18 32.83 -14.52 34.14
N ALA A 19 31.89 -13.72 34.64
CA ALA A 19 30.84 -14.19 35.54
C ALA A 19 29.42 -14.27 34.95
N ARG A 20 29.21 -14.04 33.64
CA ARG A 20 27.91 -14.31 32.99
C ARG A 20 27.89 -15.71 32.36
N ILE A 21 27.89 -16.72 33.23
CA ILE A 21 27.40 -18.05 32.86
C ILE A 21 25.88 -17.98 33.01
N THR A 22 25.20 -17.85 31.88
CA THR A 22 23.73 -17.94 31.81
C THR A 22 23.36 -19.39 32.13
N PRO A 23 22.45 -19.66 33.09
CA PRO A 23 22.00 -21.02 33.33
C PRO A 23 21.30 -21.55 32.09
N GLU A 24 21.70 -22.75 31.66
CA GLU A 24 21.05 -23.53 30.61
C GLU A 24 19.56 -23.65 30.93
N ARG A 25 18.73 -22.94 30.16
CA ARG A 25 17.28 -23.11 30.22
C ARG A 25 16.97 -24.51 29.72
N SER A 26 16.58 -25.38 30.65
CA SER A 26 15.93 -26.65 30.37
C SER A 26 14.76 -26.41 29.41
N SER A 27 14.91 -26.87 28.16
CA SER A 27 13.86 -26.77 27.16
C SER A 27 12.75 -27.77 27.54
N VAL A 28 11.71 -27.28 28.22
CA VAL A 28 10.44 -27.99 28.28
C VAL A 28 9.98 -28.22 26.83
N ARG A 29 10.08 -29.46 26.36
CA ARG A 29 9.61 -29.87 25.04
C ARG A 29 8.10 -29.86 25.06
N TYR A 30 7.51 -28.72 24.67
CA TYR A 30 6.11 -28.68 24.31
C TYR A 30 5.91 -29.60 23.10
N ILE A 31 4.97 -30.54 23.21
CA ILE A 31 4.52 -31.37 22.08
C ILE A 31 4.09 -30.40 20.98
N ALA A 32 4.84 -30.42 19.87
CA ALA A 32 4.57 -29.57 18.72
C ALA A 32 3.14 -29.85 18.23
N ARG A 33 2.27 -28.83 18.30
CA ARG A 33 0.94 -28.90 17.67
C ARG A 33 1.15 -29.28 16.20
N PRO A 34 0.39 -30.25 15.66
CA PRO A 34 0.49 -30.62 14.25
C PRO A 34 0.28 -29.36 13.41
N HIS A 35 1.30 -28.97 12.67
CA HIS A 35 1.22 -27.86 11.75
C HIS A 35 0.03 -28.07 10.81
N PRO A 36 -0.84 -27.06 10.58
CA PRO A 36 -1.84 -27.16 9.53
C PRO A 36 -1.10 -27.46 8.23
N LYS A 37 -1.53 -28.54 7.55
CA LYS A 37 -0.95 -29.04 6.29
C LYS A 37 -0.68 -27.85 5.38
N ARG A 38 0.59 -27.64 5.02
CA ARG A 38 0.97 -26.68 3.97
C ARG A 38 0.06 -26.92 2.76
N PRO A 39 -0.52 -25.87 2.14
CA PRO A 39 -1.22 -26.07 0.88
C PRO A 39 -0.25 -26.78 -0.09
N PRO A 40 -0.76 -27.69 -0.94
CA PRO A 40 0.10 -28.40 -1.88
C PRO A 40 0.89 -27.35 -2.65
N ARG A 41 2.23 -27.43 -2.57
CA ARG A 41 3.10 -26.68 -3.47
C ARG A 41 2.59 -27.02 -4.86
N LEU A 42 2.17 -26.03 -5.64
CA LEU A 42 1.90 -26.22 -7.06
C LEU A 42 3.14 -26.93 -7.60
N LEU A 43 3.00 -28.21 -7.91
CA LEU A 43 4.07 -28.99 -8.48
C LEU A 43 4.30 -28.33 -9.84
N LEU A 44 5.36 -27.55 -9.93
CA LEU A 44 5.90 -27.11 -11.20
C LEU A 44 6.36 -28.39 -11.89
N VAL A 45 5.45 -29.04 -12.61
CA VAL A 45 5.77 -30.18 -13.45
C VAL A 45 6.65 -29.63 -14.56
N GLY A 46 7.93 -29.94 -14.48
CA GLY A 46 8.86 -29.64 -15.55
C GLY A 46 8.39 -30.33 -16.84
N PRO A 47 8.74 -29.81 -18.02
CA PRO A 47 8.44 -30.49 -19.27
C PRO A 47 9.03 -31.91 -19.22
N GLN A 48 8.23 -32.90 -19.61
CA GLN A 48 8.68 -34.29 -19.71
C GLN A 48 9.85 -34.42 -20.70
N ASP A 49 9.87 -33.57 -21.73
CA ASP A 49 10.99 -33.39 -22.65
C ASP A 49 11.10 -31.90 -23.05
N PRO A 50 12.20 -31.20 -22.70
CA PRO A 50 12.41 -29.80 -23.05
C PRO A 50 12.72 -29.56 -24.54
N GLY A 51 13.08 -30.61 -25.29
CA GLY A 51 13.35 -30.53 -26.74
C GLY A 51 12.08 -30.58 -27.61
N GLN A 52 10.95 -30.98 -27.04
CA GLN A 52 9.68 -31.11 -27.75
C GLN A 52 8.78 -29.88 -27.56
N PRO A 53 8.09 -29.39 -28.61
CA PRO A 53 7.16 -28.29 -28.47
C PRO A 53 5.96 -28.71 -27.62
N CYS A 54 5.61 -27.89 -26.63
CA CYS A 54 4.48 -28.12 -25.73
C CYS A 54 3.18 -28.39 -26.53
N PHE A 55 2.48 -29.49 -26.25
CA PHE A 55 1.23 -29.83 -26.96
C PHE A 55 0.17 -28.74 -26.86
N PHE A 56 0.05 -28.10 -25.70
CA PHE A 56 -0.87 -26.98 -25.50
C PHE A 56 -0.53 -25.78 -26.41
N SER A 57 0.76 -25.57 -26.72
CA SER A 57 1.20 -24.53 -27.66
C SER A 57 0.90 -24.84 -29.13
N ARG A 58 0.42 -26.06 -29.45
CA ARG A 58 -0.03 -26.42 -30.82
C ARG A 58 -1.48 -26.04 -31.08
N LEU A 59 -2.29 -25.77 -30.05
CA LEU A 59 -3.65 -25.30 -30.22
C LEU A 59 -3.67 -23.96 -30.97
N PRO A 60 -4.67 -23.70 -31.85
CA PRO A 60 -4.90 -22.37 -32.39
C PRO A 60 -4.91 -21.30 -31.31
N ARG A 61 -4.36 -20.13 -31.62
CA ARG A 61 -4.20 -19.04 -30.64
C ARG A 61 -5.54 -18.63 -30.05
N GLU A 62 -6.59 -18.62 -30.85
CA GLU A 62 -7.95 -18.25 -30.49
C GLU A 62 -8.48 -19.16 -29.38
N LEU A 63 -8.26 -20.48 -29.51
CA LEU A 63 -8.64 -21.45 -28.47
C LEU A 63 -7.82 -21.28 -27.20
N ARG A 64 -6.51 -21.02 -27.32
CA ARG A 64 -5.68 -20.76 -26.14
C ARG A 64 -6.14 -19.52 -25.38
N LEU A 65 -6.44 -18.43 -26.08
CA LEU A 65 -6.93 -17.19 -25.47
C LEU A 65 -8.27 -17.40 -24.76
N GLN A 66 -9.23 -18.11 -25.39
CA GLN A 66 -10.50 -18.45 -24.75
C GLN A 66 -10.29 -19.31 -23.48
N ILE A 67 -9.37 -20.28 -23.52
CA ILE A 67 -9.02 -21.08 -22.35
C ILE A 67 -8.40 -20.19 -21.25
N PHE A 68 -7.52 -19.26 -21.61
CA PHE A 68 -6.90 -18.36 -20.65
C PHE A 68 -7.93 -17.40 -20.03
N GLU A 69 -8.86 -16.85 -20.80
CA GLU A 69 -9.93 -15.99 -20.29
C GLU A 69 -10.84 -16.73 -19.30
N TYR A 70 -11.06 -18.03 -19.53
CA TYR A 70 -11.82 -18.86 -18.60
C TYR A 70 -11.04 -19.20 -17.31
N ILE A 71 -9.72 -19.43 -17.42
CA ILE A 71 -8.89 -19.88 -16.29
C ILE A 71 -8.35 -18.71 -15.45
N LEU A 72 -7.94 -17.62 -16.09
CA LEU A 72 -7.39 -16.46 -15.42
C LEU A 72 -8.51 -15.68 -14.72
N PRO A 73 -8.26 -15.13 -13.53
CA PRO A 73 -9.28 -14.33 -12.88
C PRO A 73 -9.53 -13.03 -13.65
N GLN A 74 -10.78 -12.57 -13.62
CA GLN A 74 -11.14 -11.24 -14.09
C GLN A 74 -10.47 -10.15 -13.24
N ASP A 75 -10.32 -10.42 -11.95
CA ASP A 75 -9.72 -9.53 -10.96
C ASP A 75 -8.55 -10.18 -10.22
N LEU A 76 -7.41 -9.50 -10.23
CA LEU A 76 -6.26 -9.85 -9.43
C LEU A 76 -6.25 -9.01 -8.14
N PHE A 77 -6.65 -9.62 -7.03
CA PHE A 77 -6.58 -9.01 -5.71
C PHE A 77 -5.20 -9.24 -5.07
N LEU A 78 -4.55 -8.15 -4.71
CA LEU A 78 -3.26 -8.12 -4.03
C LEU A 78 -3.46 -7.48 -2.65
N ALA A 79 -2.95 -8.09 -1.58
CA ALA A 79 -3.06 -7.53 -0.23
C ALA A 79 -1.78 -7.83 0.57
N PRO A 80 -1.35 -6.90 1.46
CA PRO A 80 -0.25 -7.14 2.37
C PRO A 80 -0.63 -8.23 3.37
N ALA A 81 0.27 -9.19 3.58
CA ALA A 81 0.04 -10.33 4.47
C ALA A 81 -0.02 -9.87 5.93
N SER A 82 -1.21 -9.77 6.53
CA SER A 82 -1.37 -9.67 7.99
C SER A 82 -1.11 -11.03 8.62
N GLY A 83 0.16 -11.42 8.74
CA GLY A 83 0.58 -12.66 9.38
C GLY A 83 0.30 -13.92 8.53
N LYS A 84 1.36 -14.69 8.27
CA LYS A 84 1.36 -16.05 7.68
C LYS A 84 0.78 -16.25 6.28
N TYR A 85 0.15 -15.26 5.65
CA TYR A 85 -0.49 -15.43 4.35
C TYR A 85 -0.13 -14.32 3.36
N MET A 86 0.98 -14.52 2.65
CA MET A 86 1.19 -13.94 1.31
C MET A 86 0.22 -14.61 0.31
N CYS A 87 -1.09 -14.51 0.56
CA CYS A 87 -2.10 -15.20 -0.27
C CYS A 87 -2.28 -14.59 -1.66
N GLY A 88 -1.61 -13.48 -2.00
CA GLY A 88 -1.65 -12.90 -3.35
C GLY A 88 -0.29 -12.71 -4.02
N MET A 89 0.79 -12.39 -3.28
CA MET A 89 1.97 -11.78 -3.91
C MET A 89 3.20 -12.67 -4.14
N GLN A 90 3.42 -13.79 -3.43
CA GLN A 90 4.64 -14.60 -3.66
C GLN A 90 4.42 -16.09 -3.98
N GLU A 91 3.38 -16.75 -3.46
CA GLU A 91 3.23 -18.21 -3.65
C GLU A 91 1.90 -18.66 -4.28
N ARG A 92 0.83 -17.86 -4.22
CA ARG A 92 -0.49 -18.30 -4.72
C ARG A 92 -0.89 -17.74 -6.08
N PHE A 93 -0.36 -16.58 -6.48
CA PHE A 93 -0.67 -15.99 -7.78
C PHE A 93 0.56 -15.96 -8.71
N LYS A 94 1.19 -17.11 -8.84
CA LYS A 94 1.94 -17.45 -10.05
C LYS A 94 1.06 -18.44 -10.79
N PRO A 95 0.21 -18.01 -11.75
CA PRO A 95 -0.55 -18.96 -12.53
C PRO A 95 0.42 -20.01 -13.05
N ALA A 96 0.13 -21.30 -12.81
CA ALA A 96 1.00 -22.38 -13.26
C ALA A 96 1.29 -22.26 -14.77
N LEU A 97 0.34 -21.66 -15.51
CA LEU A 97 0.43 -21.26 -16.90
C LEU A 97 1.65 -20.39 -17.24
N LEU A 98 2.12 -19.50 -16.35
CA LEU A 98 3.35 -18.71 -16.57
C LEU A 98 4.62 -19.57 -16.63
N HIS A 99 4.54 -20.84 -16.23
CA HIS A 99 5.67 -21.75 -16.15
C HIS A 99 5.63 -22.90 -17.16
N VAL A 100 4.63 -22.96 -18.04
CA VAL A 100 4.45 -24.06 -19.01
C VAL A 100 5.50 -24.01 -20.13
N CYS A 101 5.42 -23.03 -21.03
CA CYS A 101 6.38 -22.83 -22.12
C CYS A 101 6.49 -21.33 -22.46
N GLY A 102 7.46 -20.96 -23.29
CA GLY A 102 7.68 -19.55 -23.65
C GLY A 102 6.46 -18.87 -24.27
N LEU A 103 5.78 -19.53 -25.21
CA LEU A 103 4.59 -18.99 -25.88
C LEU A 103 3.43 -18.78 -24.92
N VAL A 104 3.08 -19.82 -24.14
CA VAL A 104 2.00 -19.76 -23.15
C VAL A 104 2.30 -18.70 -22.10
N ARG A 105 3.54 -18.63 -21.61
CA ARG A 105 3.97 -17.58 -20.66
C ARG A 105 3.75 -16.19 -21.23
N LEU A 106 4.11 -15.95 -22.49
CA LEU A 106 3.96 -14.65 -23.14
C LEU A 106 2.48 -14.25 -23.30
N GLU A 107 1.64 -15.16 -23.80
CA GLU A 107 0.21 -14.90 -23.99
C GLU A 107 -0.50 -14.67 -22.64
N VAL A 108 -0.22 -15.53 -21.66
CA VAL A 108 -0.80 -15.43 -20.31
C VAL A 108 -0.32 -14.16 -19.60
N ALA A 109 0.97 -13.82 -19.69
CA ALA A 109 1.48 -12.58 -19.11
C ALA A 109 0.85 -11.34 -19.77
N THR A 110 0.58 -11.40 -21.08
CA THR A 110 -0.07 -10.30 -21.79
C THR A 110 -1.49 -10.07 -21.27
N LEU A 111 -2.27 -11.13 -21.07
CA LEU A 111 -3.62 -11.02 -20.50
C LEU A 111 -3.55 -10.59 -19.02
N LEU A 112 -2.81 -11.34 -18.21
CA LEU A 112 -2.77 -11.18 -16.76
C LEU A 112 -2.25 -9.81 -16.32
N TYR A 113 -1.19 -9.31 -16.94
CA TYR A 113 -0.61 -8.02 -16.55
C TYR A 113 -1.14 -6.89 -17.42
N GLY A 114 -1.59 -7.15 -18.65
CA GLY A 114 -1.99 -6.12 -19.60
C GLY A 114 -3.47 -5.74 -19.58
N SER A 115 -4.39 -6.68 -19.27
CA SER A 115 -5.84 -6.42 -19.32
C SER A 115 -6.57 -6.68 -18.00
N THR A 116 -6.14 -7.65 -17.20
CA THR A 116 -6.77 -7.98 -15.91
C THR A 116 -6.83 -6.75 -14.99
N ARG A 117 -7.95 -6.60 -14.26
CA ARG A 117 -8.09 -5.56 -13.25
C ARG A 117 -7.26 -5.93 -12.02
N ILE A 118 -6.29 -5.09 -11.67
CA ILE A 118 -5.38 -5.35 -10.55
C ILE A 118 -5.77 -4.43 -9.40
N ILE A 119 -6.17 -5.00 -8.27
CA ILE A 119 -6.61 -4.26 -7.10
C ILE A 119 -5.63 -4.57 -5.96
N TYR A 120 -4.84 -3.58 -5.55
CA TYR A 120 -4.03 -3.67 -4.35
C TYR A 120 -4.80 -3.07 -3.17
N LYS A 121 -5.24 -3.93 -2.25
CA LYS A 121 -5.95 -3.55 -1.03
C LYS A 121 -4.95 -3.23 0.07
N LEU A 122 -4.95 -1.99 0.52
CA LEU A 122 -4.13 -1.55 1.64
C LEU A 122 -4.87 -1.80 2.96
N THR A 123 -4.21 -2.47 3.90
CA THR A 123 -4.70 -2.58 5.29
C THR A 123 -4.17 -1.43 6.14
N SER A 124 -2.91 -1.08 5.94
CA SER A 124 -2.25 0.11 6.44
C SER A 124 -1.74 0.94 5.26
N PHE A 125 -1.45 2.22 5.49
CA PHE A 125 -0.87 3.10 4.47
C PHE A 125 0.63 2.80 4.23
N GLU A 126 0.91 1.56 3.84
CA GLU A 126 2.23 0.99 3.61
C GLU A 126 2.29 0.32 2.22
N PHE A 127 3.05 0.94 1.32
CA PHE A 127 3.14 0.49 -0.07
C PHE A 127 4.33 -0.44 -0.34
N ARG A 128 5.22 -0.65 0.63
CA ARG A 128 6.45 -1.44 0.45
C ARG A 128 6.20 -2.86 -0.09
N PRO A 129 5.19 -3.61 0.34
CA PRO A 129 4.91 -4.93 -0.25
C PRO A 129 4.57 -4.84 -1.74
N PHE A 130 3.85 -3.80 -2.14
CA PHE A 130 3.54 -3.55 -3.54
C PHE A 130 4.78 -3.09 -4.33
N GLU A 131 5.58 -2.18 -3.77
CA GLU A 131 6.87 -1.77 -4.34
C GLU A 131 7.75 -3.00 -4.61
N GLN A 132 7.86 -3.90 -3.63
CA GLN A 132 8.60 -5.15 -3.74
C GLN A 132 8.05 -6.05 -4.84
N TRP A 133 6.73 -6.33 -4.84
CA TRP A 133 6.11 -7.13 -5.89
C TRP A 133 6.42 -6.59 -7.29
N LEU A 134 6.25 -5.27 -7.51
CA LEU A 134 6.52 -4.65 -8.80
C LEU A 134 8.00 -4.81 -9.20
N THR A 135 8.94 -4.66 -8.26
CA THR A 135 10.38 -4.84 -8.54
C THR A 135 10.78 -6.30 -8.79
N THR A 136 10.01 -7.27 -8.30
CA THR A 136 10.25 -8.70 -8.52
C THR A 136 9.68 -9.24 -9.84
N LEU A 137 8.85 -8.45 -10.53
CA LEU A 137 8.30 -8.87 -11.82
C LEU A 137 9.39 -8.92 -12.90
N PRO A 138 9.38 -9.94 -13.78
CA PRO A 138 10.24 -9.96 -14.97
C PRO A 138 10.04 -8.69 -15.81
N LYS A 139 11.14 -8.16 -16.38
CA LYS A 139 11.13 -6.91 -17.16
C LYS A 139 10.11 -6.94 -18.31
N ASP A 140 9.90 -8.10 -18.93
CA ASP A 140 8.92 -8.24 -20.01
C ASP A 140 7.47 -8.19 -19.49
N HIS A 141 7.21 -8.73 -18.30
CA HIS A 141 5.87 -8.66 -17.69
C HIS A 141 5.52 -7.23 -17.30
N VAL A 142 6.52 -6.47 -16.83
CA VAL A 142 6.35 -5.04 -16.53
C VAL A 142 5.91 -4.27 -17.78
N LYS A 143 6.40 -4.60 -18.99
CA LYS A 143 5.97 -3.92 -20.23
C LYS A 143 4.47 -4.06 -20.48
N TYR A 144 3.87 -5.21 -20.15
CA TYR A 144 2.43 -5.40 -20.24
C TYR A 144 1.70 -4.60 -19.16
N LEU A 145 2.21 -4.62 -17.93
CA LEU A 145 1.65 -3.84 -16.82
C LEU A 145 1.63 -2.33 -17.10
N LEU A 146 2.64 -1.80 -17.78
CA LEU A 146 2.69 -0.39 -18.20
C LEU A 146 1.54 0.02 -19.14
N ARG A 147 0.97 -0.94 -19.88
CA ARG A 147 -0.18 -0.71 -20.77
C ARG A 147 -1.51 -0.87 -20.06
N ASN A 148 -1.51 -1.49 -18.88
CA ASN A 148 -2.71 -1.74 -18.11
C ASN A 148 -3.19 -0.44 -17.45
N LYS A 149 -4.45 -0.09 -17.72
CA LYS A 149 -5.12 1.08 -17.15
C LYS A 149 -5.96 0.75 -15.92
N ASN A 150 -6.08 -0.53 -15.58
CA ASN A 150 -6.98 -1.06 -14.55
C ASN A 150 -6.26 -1.37 -13.24
N LEU A 151 -5.16 -0.67 -12.94
CA LEU A 151 -4.44 -0.80 -11.67
C LEU A 151 -5.06 0.14 -10.63
N THR A 152 -5.60 -0.43 -9.56
CA THR A 152 -6.32 0.30 -8.52
C THR A 152 -5.68 0.08 -7.15
N MET A 153 -5.34 1.19 -6.49
CA MET A 153 -4.97 1.23 -5.07
C MET A 153 -6.23 1.41 -4.24
N ASP A 154 -6.63 0.36 -3.55
CA ASP A 154 -7.80 0.38 -2.69
C ASP A 154 -7.42 0.82 -1.28
N LEU A 155 -7.80 2.05 -0.95
CA LEU A 155 -7.49 2.74 0.31
C LEU A 155 -8.64 2.66 1.32
N ARG A 156 -9.68 1.88 1.01
CA ARG A 156 -10.84 1.67 1.91
C ARG A 156 -10.41 0.99 3.20
N GLY A 157 -10.73 1.60 4.34
CA GLY A 157 -10.42 1.05 5.65
C GLY A 157 -8.93 1.09 6.03
N CYS A 158 -8.10 1.85 5.32
CA CYS A 158 -6.69 2.04 5.67
C CYS A 158 -6.56 2.59 7.10
N SER A 159 -5.88 1.85 7.97
CA SER A 159 -5.52 2.31 9.30
C SER A 159 -4.14 2.96 9.34
N PHE A 160 -3.90 3.76 10.37
CA PHE A 160 -2.56 4.25 10.67
C PHE A 160 -1.63 3.07 10.97
N PRO A 161 -0.48 2.94 10.30
CA PRO A 161 0.47 1.87 10.61
C PRO A 161 1.11 2.10 11.99
N PRO A 162 1.42 1.04 12.76
CA PRO A 162 2.15 1.21 14.02
C PRO A 162 3.51 1.84 13.74
N VAL A 163 3.90 2.80 14.59
CA VAL A 163 5.20 3.48 14.46
C VAL A 163 6.31 2.45 14.63
N SER A 164 7.11 2.27 13.58
CA SER A 164 8.23 1.34 13.54
C SER A 164 9.54 2.07 13.25
N LYS A 165 10.68 1.39 13.47
CA LYS A 165 12.00 1.93 13.12
C LYS A 165 12.08 2.39 11.66
N ILE A 166 11.41 1.68 10.75
CA ILE A 166 11.45 2.01 9.33
C ILE A 166 10.66 3.30 9.02
N ILE A 167 9.56 3.54 9.75
CA ILE A 167 8.81 4.80 9.63
C ILE A 167 9.64 5.97 10.17
N ILE A 168 10.42 5.73 11.23
CA ILE A 168 11.34 6.72 11.78
C ILE A 168 12.43 7.10 10.78
N GLU A 169 13.08 6.11 10.17
CA GLU A 169 14.09 6.32 9.11
C GLU A 169 13.48 7.05 7.91
N LEU A 170 12.20 6.80 7.60
CA LEU A 170 11.49 7.53 6.56
C LEU A 170 11.32 9.01 6.89
N CYS A 171 11.00 9.33 8.15
CA CYS A 171 10.84 10.71 8.59
C CYS A 171 12.12 11.52 8.40
N GLU A 172 13.28 10.93 8.68
CA GLU A 172 14.60 11.55 8.49
C GLU A 172 14.88 11.90 7.02
N THR A 173 14.25 11.19 6.08
CA THR A 173 14.37 11.48 4.64
C THR A 173 13.60 12.75 4.24
N PHE A 174 12.49 13.06 4.91
CA PHE A 174 11.58 14.13 4.52
C PHE A 174 11.68 15.38 5.40
N GLY A 175 12.15 15.24 6.64
CA GLY A 175 12.23 16.36 7.55
C GLY A 175 12.86 16.05 8.90
N ASN A 176 12.86 17.05 9.77
CA ASN A 176 13.34 16.89 11.13
C ASN A 176 12.16 16.62 12.07
N ARG A 177 11.98 15.35 12.43
CA ARG A 177 10.93 14.90 13.35
C ARG A 177 10.97 15.58 14.72
N TYR A 178 12.12 16.11 15.15
CA TYR A 178 12.28 16.77 16.45
C TYR A 178 11.75 18.22 16.44
N LEU A 179 11.53 18.81 15.27
CA LEU A 179 10.88 20.12 15.13
C LEU A 179 9.36 20.03 15.28
N THR A 180 8.80 18.83 15.22
CA THR A 180 7.36 18.61 15.37
C THR A 180 7.03 18.31 16.82
N PRO A 181 6.13 19.07 17.47
CA PRO A 181 5.67 18.76 18.83
C PRO A 181 5.13 17.32 18.93
N LYS A 182 5.42 16.65 20.04
CA LYS A 182 4.84 15.34 20.35
C LYS A 182 3.30 15.44 20.44
N GLY A 183 2.62 14.34 20.13
CA GLY A 183 1.16 14.27 20.10
C GLY A 183 0.62 14.14 18.68
N ASP A 184 -0.45 14.86 18.36
CA ASP A 184 -1.13 14.71 17.06
C ASP A 184 -0.35 15.32 15.90
N SER A 185 0.37 16.43 16.12
CA SER A 185 1.29 17.00 15.13
C SER A 185 2.34 15.99 14.67
N TYR A 186 2.86 15.16 15.60
CA TYR A 186 3.84 14.11 15.28
C TYR A 186 3.24 13.02 14.38
N LYS A 187 2.00 12.60 14.66
CA LYS A 187 1.29 11.63 13.80
C LYS A 187 1.02 12.20 12.41
N GLN A 188 0.64 13.47 12.33
CA GLN A 188 0.45 14.19 11.06
C GLN A 188 1.74 14.24 10.24
N PHE A 189 2.87 14.53 10.88
CA PHE A 189 4.18 14.50 10.20
C PHE A 189 4.56 13.09 9.71
N ILE A 190 4.29 12.04 10.49
CA ILE A 190 4.48 10.66 10.04
C ILE A 190 3.62 10.33 8.81
N ASN A 191 2.33 10.68 8.85
CA ASN A 191 1.42 10.45 7.73
C ASN A 191 1.86 11.21 6.48
N PHE A 192 2.30 12.44 6.65
CA PHE A 192 2.92 13.21 5.59
C PHE A 192 4.10 12.45 4.98
N CYS A 193 5.03 11.92 5.79
CA CYS A 193 6.20 11.19 5.30
C CYS A 193 5.82 9.92 4.52
N LEU A 194 4.80 9.19 4.97
CA LEU A 194 4.29 8.01 4.25
C LEU A 194 3.70 8.39 2.89
N LEU A 195 2.90 9.47 2.85
CA LEU A 195 2.30 10.00 1.63
C LEU A 195 3.36 10.53 0.67
N ALA A 196 4.35 11.24 1.20
CA ALA A 196 5.48 11.76 0.43
C ALA A 196 6.31 10.63 -0.18
N ARG A 197 6.61 9.57 0.59
CA ARG A 197 7.28 8.37 0.07
C ARG A 197 6.55 7.79 -1.13
N TRP A 198 5.26 7.51 -0.97
CA TRP A 198 4.46 6.88 -2.02
C TRP A 198 4.42 7.74 -3.29
N THR A 199 4.07 9.02 -3.14
CA THR A 199 3.90 9.93 -4.27
C THR A 199 5.23 10.26 -4.95
N GLN A 200 6.32 10.38 -4.19
CA GLN A 200 7.66 10.52 -4.75
C GLN A 200 8.08 9.24 -5.49
N TRP A 201 7.77 8.05 -4.96
CA TRP A 201 8.08 6.80 -5.64
C TRP A 201 7.36 6.69 -6.98
N CYS A 202 6.06 7.03 -7.03
CA CYS A 202 5.27 7.13 -8.25
C CYS A 202 5.83 8.16 -9.25
N GLY A 203 6.40 9.27 -8.77
CA GLY A 203 6.93 10.34 -9.62
C GLY A 203 8.37 10.14 -10.10
N HIS A 204 9.21 9.48 -9.30
CA HIS A 204 10.66 9.42 -9.52
C HIS A 204 11.11 8.21 -10.33
N HIS A 205 10.54 7.03 -10.10
CA HIS A 205 11.03 5.79 -10.70
C HIS A 205 10.52 5.61 -12.14
N THR A 206 11.38 5.08 -13.01
CA THR A 206 11.11 4.91 -14.46
C THR A 206 9.88 4.05 -14.76
N ILE A 207 9.63 3.02 -13.95
CA ILE A 207 8.51 2.10 -14.10
C ILE A 207 7.23 2.71 -13.47
N PRO A 208 7.18 3.00 -12.14
CA PRO A 208 6.04 3.66 -11.50
C PRO A 208 5.52 4.92 -12.19
N LYS A 209 6.41 5.75 -12.75
CA LYS A 209 6.03 6.99 -13.44
C LYS A 209 5.13 6.76 -14.66
N LYS A 210 5.25 5.59 -15.29
CA LYS A 210 4.52 5.19 -16.50
C LYS A 210 3.27 4.36 -16.19
N LEU A 211 3.06 3.95 -14.94
CA LEU A 211 1.86 3.21 -14.55
C LEU A 211 0.64 4.16 -14.44
N HIS A 212 -0.53 3.60 -14.75
CA HIS A 212 -1.81 4.27 -14.58
C HIS A 212 -2.36 3.94 -13.20
N TRP A 213 -2.08 4.80 -12.23
CA TRP A 213 -2.60 4.66 -10.87
C TRP A 213 -4.04 5.18 -10.80
N ASN A 214 -4.94 4.33 -10.31
CA ASN A 214 -6.27 4.72 -9.87
C ASN A 214 -6.34 4.53 -8.35
N TYR A 215 -7.13 5.37 -7.67
CA TYR A 215 -7.33 5.28 -6.22
C TYR A 215 -8.81 5.05 -5.92
N ARG A 216 -9.09 4.13 -5.01
CA ARG A 216 -10.44 3.85 -4.52
C ARG A 216 -10.54 4.18 -3.04
N PHE A 217 -11.53 5.02 -2.70
CA PHE A 217 -11.84 5.46 -1.34
C PHE A 217 -13.24 4.97 -0.91
N GLY A 218 -13.52 5.01 0.39
CA GLY A 218 -14.78 4.54 0.98
C GLY A 218 -14.55 3.64 2.19
N ILE A 219 -15.57 2.86 2.56
CA ILE A 219 -15.45 1.84 3.60
C ILE A 219 -15.45 0.44 2.99
N ASN A 220 -14.85 -0.51 3.71
CA ASN A 220 -14.73 -1.90 3.30
C ASN A 220 -16.06 -2.64 3.51
N SER A 221 -16.96 -2.57 2.52
CA SER A 221 -18.28 -3.23 2.55
C SER A 221 -18.26 -4.77 2.46
N GLU A 222 -17.08 -5.41 2.42
CA GLU A 222 -16.93 -6.87 2.29
C GLU A 222 -17.58 -7.68 3.45
N PHE A 223 -18.01 -7.03 4.53
CA PHE A 223 -18.63 -7.67 5.69
C PHE A 223 -20.12 -7.37 5.91
N GLY A 224 -20.84 -6.91 4.88
CA GLY A 224 -22.31 -6.95 4.89
C GLY A 224 -22.95 -6.08 5.98
N SER A 225 -22.89 -4.78 5.78
CA SER A 225 -24.03 -3.90 6.08
C SER A 225 -24.00 -2.81 5.03
N GLU A 226 -25.16 -2.34 4.57
CA GLU A 226 -25.24 -1.05 3.88
C GLU A 226 -24.75 0.01 4.87
N GLU A 227 -23.45 0.26 4.85
CA GLU A 227 -22.87 1.25 5.73
C GLU A 227 -23.53 2.58 5.42
N ASP A 228 -24.14 3.16 6.45
CA ASP A 228 -24.80 4.45 6.37
C ASP A 228 -23.90 5.45 5.63
N THR A 229 -24.48 6.13 4.65
CA THR A 229 -23.75 7.02 3.73
C THR A 229 -22.94 8.07 4.50
N PHE A 230 -23.45 8.53 5.64
CA PHE A 230 -22.73 9.48 6.50
C PHE A 230 -21.48 8.87 7.14
N SER A 231 -21.51 7.59 7.52
CA SER A 231 -20.33 6.86 8.00
C SER A 231 -19.26 6.78 6.92
N VAL A 232 -19.65 6.53 5.66
CA VAL A 232 -18.72 6.53 4.52
C VAL A 232 -18.06 7.90 4.34
N LEU A 233 -18.84 8.98 4.34
CA LEU A 233 -18.32 10.34 4.27
C LEU A 233 -17.35 10.64 5.42
N ARG A 234 -17.70 10.25 6.66
CA ARG A 234 -16.80 10.43 7.81
C ARG A 234 -15.50 9.64 7.67
N SER A 235 -15.53 8.45 7.09
CA SER A 235 -14.33 7.66 6.81
C SER A 235 -13.43 8.35 5.77
N ILE A 236 -14.02 8.83 4.67
CA ILE A 236 -13.32 9.60 3.63
C ILE A 236 -12.69 10.86 4.22
N HIS A 237 -13.46 11.64 4.99
CA HIS A 237 -13.01 12.86 5.67
C HIS A 237 -11.87 12.57 6.66
N ARG A 238 -12.00 11.53 7.48
CA ARG A 238 -10.96 11.11 8.42
C ARG A 238 -9.67 10.73 7.70
N TRP A 239 -9.77 9.97 6.61
CA TRP A 239 -8.62 9.60 5.81
C TRP A 239 -7.95 10.84 5.21
N PHE A 240 -8.73 11.73 4.59
CA PHE A 240 -8.24 12.98 4.03
C PHE A 240 -7.48 13.80 5.07
N ASN A 241 -8.07 13.97 6.26
CA ASN A 241 -7.48 14.71 7.36
C ASN A 241 -6.22 14.05 7.94
N SER A 242 -6.15 12.73 7.88
CA SER A 242 -4.99 11.98 8.35
C SER A 242 -3.82 12.09 7.39
N TYR A 243 -4.08 12.15 6.07
CA TYR A 243 -3.03 12.06 5.04
C TYR A 243 -2.92 13.32 4.19
N LEU A 244 -3.89 13.64 3.32
CA LEU A 244 -3.77 14.76 2.38
C LEU A 244 -3.71 16.13 3.08
N TRP A 245 -4.48 16.33 4.15
CA TRP A 245 -4.48 17.59 4.89
C TRP A 245 -3.11 17.93 5.50
N THR A 246 -2.31 16.92 5.85
CA THR A 246 -0.98 17.11 6.45
C THR A 246 -0.06 17.96 5.58
N ILE A 247 -0.28 17.99 4.27
CA ILE A 247 0.49 18.79 3.30
C ILE A 247 0.28 20.30 3.51
N ALA A 248 -0.92 20.71 3.92
CA ALA A 248 -1.29 22.10 4.13
C ALA A 248 -1.01 22.59 5.55
N GLN A 249 -0.64 21.70 6.48
CA GLN A 249 -0.48 22.07 7.89
C GLN A 249 0.82 22.83 8.13
N PRO A 250 0.78 24.00 8.80
CA PRO A 250 1.97 24.80 9.09
C PRO A 250 3.06 24.03 9.84
N ASN A 251 2.69 23.20 10.83
CA ASN A 251 3.64 22.42 11.62
C ASN A 251 4.42 21.42 10.77
N VAL A 252 3.75 20.77 9.81
CA VAL A 252 4.39 19.85 8.86
C VAL A 252 5.23 20.64 7.85
N GLN A 253 4.70 21.77 7.36
CA GLN A 253 5.40 22.64 6.42
C GLN A 253 6.66 23.29 7.01
N ASN A 254 6.72 23.50 8.32
CA ASN A 254 7.90 23.99 9.02
C ASN A 254 8.91 22.88 9.32
N ALA A 255 8.44 21.65 9.54
CA ALA A 255 9.28 20.51 9.92
C ALA A 255 9.93 19.79 8.73
N TRP A 256 9.32 19.84 7.54
CA TRP A 256 9.89 19.22 6.34
C TRP A 256 10.93 20.10 5.63
N LEU A 257 11.90 19.48 4.95
CA LEU A 257 13.02 20.19 4.32
C LEU A 257 12.62 20.77 2.96
N ARG A 258 13.20 21.92 2.57
CA ARG A 258 12.99 22.54 1.23
C ARG A 258 13.37 21.62 0.05
N ASN A 259 14.19 20.58 0.29
CA ASN A 259 14.68 19.62 -0.70
C ASN A 259 13.69 18.49 -1.05
N VAL A 260 12.48 18.48 -0.48
CA VAL A 260 11.45 17.52 -0.90
C VAL A 260 11.08 17.82 -2.35
N ARG A 261 11.10 16.79 -3.21
CA ARG A 261 10.89 16.91 -4.66
C ARG A 261 9.41 17.12 -4.97
N LYS A 262 8.85 18.26 -4.54
CA LYS A 262 7.44 18.65 -4.69
C LYS A 262 6.91 18.40 -6.11
N ARG A 263 7.68 18.80 -7.13
CA ARG A 263 7.39 18.55 -8.56
C ARG A 263 7.17 17.08 -8.91
N THR A 264 7.89 16.16 -8.27
CA THR A 264 7.71 14.72 -8.51
C THR A 264 6.47 14.16 -7.84
N MET A 265 6.07 14.73 -6.71
CA MET A 265 4.88 14.30 -5.95
C MET A 265 3.58 14.87 -6.52
N LYS A 266 3.63 16.10 -7.06
CA LYS A 266 2.48 16.90 -7.51
C LYS A 266 1.46 16.10 -8.31
N ARG A 267 1.90 15.48 -9.41
CA ARG A 267 1.01 14.74 -10.33
C ARG A 267 0.22 13.65 -9.61
N GLU A 268 0.88 12.91 -8.72
CA GLU A 268 0.25 11.78 -8.04
C GLU A 268 -0.68 12.23 -6.92
N LEU A 269 -0.32 13.31 -6.23
CA LEU A 269 -1.18 13.95 -5.23
C LEU A 269 -2.44 14.54 -5.85
N GLN A 270 -2.34 15.18 -7.02
CA GLN A 270 -3.50 15.68 -7.76
C GLN A 270 -4.47 14.54 -8.10
N LYS A 271 -3.97 13.44 -8.66
CA LYS A 271 -4.80 12.26 -8.96
C LYS A 271 -5.48 11.68 -7.72
N MET A 272 -4.75 11.58 -6.62
CA MET A 272 -5.28 11.06 -5.36
C MET A 272 -6.37 11.99 -4.79
N LEU A 273 -6.16 13.31 -4.90
CA LEU A 273 -7.12 14.35 -4.50
C LEU A 273 -8.39 14.33 -5.37
N GLU A 274 -8.25 14.24 -6.69
CA GLU A 274 -9.38 14.09 -7.62
C GLU A 274 -10.18 12.81 -7.33
N SER A 275 -9.49 11.71 -7.05
CA SER A 275 -10.12 10.42 -6.76
C SER A 275 -10.91 10.45 -5.45
N ILE A 276 -10.39 11.11 -4.41
CA ILE A 276 -11.09 11.21 -3.12
C ILE A 276 -12.26 12.19 -3.19
N GLU A 277 -12.14 13.28 -3.94
CA GLU A 277 -13.26 14.19 -4.21
C GLU A 277 -14.37 13.53 -5.01
N THR A 278 -14.02 12.75 -6.02
CA THR A 278 -15.01 11.97 -6.78
C THR A 278 -15.76 11.00 -5.85
N ALA A 279 -15.04 10.30 -4.98
CA ALA A 279 -15.65 9.41 -3.99
C ALA A 279 -16.54 10.18 -3.01
N TRP A 280 -16.07 11.32 -2.49
CA TRP A 280 -16.86 12.20 -1.64
C TRP A 280 -18.17 12.62 -2.32
N ASN A 281 -18.09 13.16 -3.53
CA ASN A 281 -19.25 13.68 -4.28
C ASN A 281 -20.30 12.60 -4.53
N VAL A 282 -19.90 11.38 -4.89
CA VAL A 282 -20.83 10.25 -5.07
C VAL A 282 -21.64 9.97 -3.81
N HIS A 283 -21.01 10.00 -2.63
CA HIS A 283 -21.70 9.77 -1.36
C HIS A 283 -22.42 11.02 -0.84
N HIS A 284 -21.90 12.21 -1.12
CA HIS A 284 -22.48 13.49 -0.77
C HIS A 284 -23.83 13.67 -1.47
N THR A 285 -23.89 13.48 -2.79
CA THR A 285 -25.13 13.55 -3.58
C THR A 285 -26.16 12.53 -3.08
N ARG A 286 -25.75 11.27 -2.85
CA ARG A 286 -26.65 10.26 -2.25
C ARG A 286 -27.22 10.69 -0.91
N MET A 287 -26.42 11.39 -0.09
CA MET A 287 -26.86 11.88 1.22
C MET A 287 -27.85 13.04 1.06
N GLU A 288 -27.64 13.94 0.09
CA GLU A 288 -28.58 15.02 -0.22
C GLU A 288 -29.91 14.50 -0.78
N ASP A 289 -29.88 13.56 -1.73
CA ASP A 289 -31.07 12.96 -2.32
C ASP A 289 -31.93 12.21 -1.26
N THR A 290 -31.30 11.66 -0.22
CA THR A 290 -32.00 10.93 0.85
C THR A 290 -32.51 11.82 1.98
N LYS A 291 -32.10 13.10 2.06
CA LYS A 291 -32.70 14.07 2.98
C LYS A 291 -34.15 14.38 2.63
N ASP A 292 -34.49 14.36 1.34
CA ASP A 292 -35.84 14.64 0.86
C ASP A 292 -36.82 13.48 1.16
N ALA A 293 -36.29 12.29 1.47
CA ALA A 293 -37.05 11.06 1.68
C ALA A 293 -37.16 10.64 3.17
N ASN A 294 -37.44 11.55 4.11
CA ASN A 294 -37.82 11.22 5.51
C ASN A 294 -36.86 10.31 6.35
N THR A 295 -35.65 10.00 5.86
CA THR A 295 -34.73 9.02 6.48
C THR A 295 -33.84 9.57 7.60
N CYS A 296 -33.89 10.88 7.90
CA CYS A 296 -33.16 11.48 9.02
C CYS A 296 -33.60 10.97 10.41
N LYS A 297 -34.62 10.10 10.49
CA LYS A 297 -35.11 9.52 11.75
C LYS A 297 -34.44 8.20 12.15
N SER A 298 -33.80 7.45 11.24
CA SER A 298 -33.27 6.11 11.55
C SER A 298 -31.79 6.08 11.92
N VAL A 299 -31.03 7.14 11.62
CA VAL A 299 -29.60 7.19 11.93
C VAL A 299 -29.31 8.42 12.78
N GLY A 300 -28.94 8.20 14.05
CA GLY A 300 -28.86 9.23 15.10
C GLY A 300 -27.77 10.29 14.95
N TYR A 301 -27.62 10.93 13.78
CA TYR A 301 -26.76 12.09 13.58
C TYR A 301 -27.57 13.36 13.33
N SER A 302 -27.11 14.48 13.89
CA SER A 302 -27.75 15.78 13.65
C SER A 302 -27.42 16.31 12.26
N ALA A 303 -28.39 16.95 11.60
CA ALA A 303 -28.16 17.67 10.34
C ALA A 303 -27.01 18.70 10.45
N SER A 304 -26.81 19.26 11.65
CA SER A 304 -25.70 20.16 11.96
C SER A 304 -24.33 19.49 11.88
N ALA A 305 -24.20 18.22 12.29
CA ALA A 305 -22.93 17.49 12.22
C ALA A 305 -22.52 17.24 10.76
N TYR A 306 -23.48 16.98 9.88
CA TYR A 306 -23.23 16.85 8.45
C TYR A 306 -22.86 18.19 7.81
N ALA A 307 -23.60 19.27 8.10
CA ALA A 307 -23.31 20.59 7.54
C ALA A 307 -21.89 21.04 7.89
N SER A 308 -21.50 20.87 9.16
CA SER A 308 -20.14 21.17 9.62
C SER A 308 -19.08 20.31 8.93
N LEU A 309 -19.35 19.01 8.71
CA LEU A 309 -18.42 18.12 8.00
C LEU A 309 -18.24 18.55 6.53
N SER A 310 -19.32 18.94 5.87
CA SER A 310 -19.31 19.36 4.46
C SER A 310 -18.59 20.69 4.25
N GLU A 311 -18.80 21.66 5.16
CA GLU A 311 -18.10 22.94 5.13
C GLU A 311 -16.60 22.75 5.38
N ASP A 312 -16.22 22.00 6.42
CA ASP A 312 -14.82 21.70 6.73
C ASP A 312 -14.13 20.95 5.57
N TRP A 313 -14.83 20.02 4.92
CA TRP A 313 -14.35 19.35 3.71
C TRP A 313 -14.03 20.34 2.59
N ALA A 314 -15.00 21.19 2.22
CA ALA A 314 -14.85 22.14 1.12
C ALA A 314 -13.68 23.11 1.35
N THR A 315 -13.57 23.68 2.56
CA THR A 315 -12.48 24.59 2.93
C THR A 315 -11.12 23.90 2.84
N ARG A 316 -10.97 22.70 3.41
CA ARG A 316 -9.67 22.03 3.42
C ARG A 316 -9.24 21.51 2.06
N VAL A 317 -10.17 21.02 1.25
CA VAL A 317 -9.89 20.60 -0.13
C VAL A 317 -9.40 21.79 -0.95
N ALA A 318 -10.04 22.97 -0.83
CA ALA A 318 -9.61 24.18 -1.53
C ALA A 318 -8.16 24.56 -1.17
N ILE A 319 -7.82 24.58 0.12
CA ILE A 319 -6.47 24.88 0.59
C ILE A 319 -5.46 23.84 0.07
N VAL A 320 -5.77 22.54 0.14
CA VAL A 320 -4.88 21.49 -0.35
C VAL A 320 -4.66 21.58 -1.86
N LYS A 321 -5.71 21.92 -2.64
CA LYS A 321 -5.60 22.18 -4.08
C LYS A 321 -4.65 23.33 -4.37
N GLU A 322 -4.77 24.44 -3.65
CA GLU A 322 -3.92 25.61 -3.81
C GLU A 322 -2.45 25.25 -3.51
N VAL A 323 -2.21 24.57 -2.38
CA VAL A 323 -0.88 24.14 -1.97
C VAL A 323 -0.26 23.23 -3.03
N ILE A 324 -0.96 22.18 -3.50
CA ILE A 324 -0.43 21.27 -4.52
C ILE A 324 -0.23 21.98 -5.87
N SER A 325 -1.09 22.93 -6.22
CA SER A 325 -0.97 23.68 -7.47
C SER A 325 0.28 24.56 -7.51
N SER A 326 0.69 25.09 -6.35
CA SER A 326 1.91 25.90 -6.19
C SER A 326 3.24 25.12 -6.36
N TRP A 327 3.19 23.79 -6.42
CA TRP A 327 4.38 22.91 -6.42
C TRP A 327 5.08 22.70 -7.76
#